data_AF-A0A662S2S3-F1
#
_entry.id   AF-A0A662S2S3-F1
#
_cell.length_a   1.000
_cell.length_b   1.000
_cell.length_c   1.000
_cell.angle_alpha   90.00
_cell.angle_beta   90.00
_cell.angle_gamma   90.00
#
_symmetry.space_group_name_H-M   'P 1'
#
loop_
_entity.id
_entity.type
_entity.pdbx_description
1 polymer ?
#
loop_
_entity_poly.entity_id
_entity_poly.type
_entity_poly.pdbx_seq_one_letter_code
_entity_poly.pdbx_strand_id
1 'polypeptide(L)'
;AGLVDVGPGIEAAARLRGLDFIPLWRERYDFLVRIDRLPKREVQVLLETLGSDEFREALDRLPGIEADERTGEVIHDPRRT
;
A
#
# COMPACT_ATOMS: atom_id res chain seq x y z
N ALA A 1 14.25 22.83 -22.73
CA ALA A 1 14.25 22.80 -21.26
C ALA A 1 12.94 23.40 -20.75
N GLY A 2 12.35 22.87 -19.68
CA GLY A 2 11.32 23.56 -18.87
C GLY A 2 9.93 23.77 -19.49
N LEU A 3 9.21 22.72 -19.90
CA LEU A 3 7.79 22.88 -20.27
C LEU A 3 6.85 22.90 -19.06
N VAL A 4 7.31 22.46 -17.89
CA VAL A 4 6.53 22.37 -16.65
C VAL A 4 7.42 22.60 -15.43
N ASP A 5 6.91 23.34 -14.44
CA ASP A 5 7.59 23.64 -13.16
C ASP A 5 7.27 22.60 -12.07
N VAL A 6 6.07 22.00 -12.12
CA VAL A 6 5.57 20.98 -11.18
C VAL A 6 4.64 19.99 -11.90
N GLY A 7 4.44 18.80 -11.32
CA GLY A 7 3.48 17.82 -11.82
C GLY A 7 3.06 16.81 -10.75
N PRO A 8 1.91 16.14 -10.91
CA PRO A 8 1.46 15.11 -9.97
C PRO A 8 2.35 13.86 -10.07
N GLY A 9 2.58 13.19 -8.94
CA GLY A 9 3.35 11.96 -8.87
C GLY A 9 3.41 11.40 -7.45
N ILE A 10 3.99 10.21 -7.32
CA ILE A 10 4.22 9.56 -6.02
C ILE A 10 5.53 10.02 -5.38
N GLU A 11 5.55 10.10 -4.06
CA GLU A 11 6.72 10.57 -3.29
C GLU A 11 7.98 9.74 -3.58
N ALA A 12 7.85 8.41 -3.70
CA ALA A 12 8.96 7.53 -4.03
C ALA A 12 9.69 7.97 -5.32
N ALA A 13 8.94 8.33 -6.36
CA ALA A 13 9.50 8.76 -7.63
C ALA A 13 10.19 10.13 -7.52
N ALA A 14 9.62 11.07 -6.78
CA ALA A 14 10.23 12.37 -6.53
C ALA A 14 11.57 12.23 -5.79
N ARG A 15 11.59 11.44 -4.71
CA ARG A 15 12.81 11.22 -3.92
C ARG A 15 13.90 10.48 -4.69
N LEU A 16 13.55 9.46 -5.47
CA LEU A 16 14.50 8.75 -6.34
C LEU A 16 15.15 9.68 -7.38
N ARG A 17 14.53 10.81 -7.70
CA ARG A 17 15.04 11.81 -8.65
C ARG A 17 15.60 13.06 -7.98
N GLY A 18 15.66 13.10 -6.65
CA GLY A 18 16.14 14.27 -5.90
C GLY A 18 15.27 15.51 -6.10
N LEU A 19 13.98 15.33 -6.39
CA LEU A 19 13.01 16.41 -6.53
C LEU A 19 12.36 16.71 -5.19
N ASP A 20 12.00 17.98 -4.98
CA ASP A 20 11.11 18.36 -3.87
C ASP A 20 9.73 17.71 -4.04
N PHE A 21 9.10 17.36 -2.92
CA PHE A 21 7.77 16.75 -2.90
C PHE A 21 6.83 17.51 -1.95
N ILE A 22 5.66 17.88 -2.46
CA ILE A 22 4.59 18.52 -1.69
C ILE A 22 3.44 17.52 -1.59
N PRO A 23 3.12 16.99 -0.39
CA PRO A 23 2.03 16.03 -0.23
C PRO A 23 0.68 16.71 -0.47
N LEU A 24 -0.12 16.16 -1.38
CA LEU A 24 -1.48 16.66 -1.69
C LEU A 24 -2.58 15.77 -1.11
N TRP A 25 -2.43 14.46 -1.24
CA TRP A 25 -3.39 13.46 -0.75
C TRP A 25 -2.69 12.14 -0.43
N ARG A 26 -3.32 11.36 0.44
CA ARG A 26 -2.95 9.97 0.70
C ARG A 26 -3.82 9.05 -0.14
N GLU A 27 -3.19 8.08 -0.78
CA GLU A 27 -3.88 7.04 -1.55
C GLU A 27 -3.97 5.78 -0.69
N ARG A 28 -5.16 5.17 -0.62
CA ARG A 28 -5.39 3.90 0.06
C ARG A 28 -5.54 2.79 -0.98
N TYR A 29 -4.80 1.72 -0.80
CA TYR A 29 -4.83 0.55 -1.68
C TYR A 29 -5.32 -0.68 -0.91
N ASP A 30 -6.29 -1.38 -1.47
CA ASP A 30 -6.80 -2.64 -0.92
C ASP A 30 -6.44 -3.80 -1.86
N PHE A 31 -6.15 -4.97 -1.29
CA PHE A 31 -5.96 -6.19 -2.08
C PHE A 31 -7.30 -6.86 -2.39
N LEU A 32 -7.51 -7.18 -3.66
CA LEU A 32 -8.66 -7.97 -4.10
C LEU A 32 -8.30 -9.45 -4.17
N VAL A 33 -9.02 -10.25 -3.39
CA VAL A 33 -8.88 -11.70 -3.36
C VAL A 33 -10.20 -12.35 -3.74
N ARG A 34 -10.16 -13.30 -4.68
CA ARG A 34 -11.35 -14.10 -5.00
C ARG A 34 -11.77 -14.91 -3.77
N ILE A 35 -13.07 -14.91 -3.45
CA ILE A 35 -13.56 -15.46 -2.19
C ILE A 35 -13.34 -16.97 -2.04
N ASP A 36 -13.39 -17.73 -3.13
CA ASP A 36 -13.08 -19.16 -3.19
C ASP A 36 -11.58 -19.47 -3.01
N ARG A 37 -10.73 -18.44 -3.07
CA ARG A 37 -9.29 -18.53 -2.84
C ARG A 37 -8.90 -18.13 -1.42
N LEU A 38 -9.79 -17.48 -0.66
CA LEU A 38 -9.48 -17.06 0.71
C LEU A 38 -8.97 -18.21 1.61
N PRO A 39 -9.54 -19.44 1.56
CA PRO A 39 -9.05 -20.55 2.40
C PRO A 39 -7.70 -21.13 1.96
N LYS A 40 -7.16 -20.72 0.80
CA LYS A 40 -5.89 -21.26 0.31
C LYS A 40 -4.74 -20.83 1.24
N ARG A 41 -3.84 -21.76 1.51
CA ARG A 41 -2.67 -21.54 2.37
C ARG A 41 -1.86 -20.32 1.95
N GLU A 42 -1.65 -20.14 0.65
CA GLU A 42 -0.86 -19.02 0.11
C GLU A 42 -1.51 -17.66 0.39
N VAL A 43 -2.84 -17.60 0.38
CA VAL A 43 -3.59 -16.39 0.71
C VAL A 43 -3.56 -16.13 2.22
N GLN A 44 -3.66 -17.17 3.04
CA GLN A 44 -3.53 -17.02 4.50
C GLN A 44 -2.14 -16.50 4.88
N VAL A 45 -1.07 -17.06 4.29
CA VAL A 45 0.30 -16.57 4.50
C VAL A 45 0.47 -15.12 4.05
N LEU A 46 -0.15 -14.72 2.92
CA LEU A 46 -0.16 -13.32 2.49
C LEU A 46 -0.82 -12.42 3.54
N LEU A 47 -2.01 -12.77 4.05
CA LEU A 47 -2.71 -11.97 5.06
C LEU A 47 -1.92 -11.88 6.37
N GLU A 48 -1.35 -12.99 6.82
CA GLU A 48 -0.45 -13.03 7.99
C GLU A 48 0.76 -12.11 7.78
N THR A 49 1.37 -12.15 6.59
CA THR A 49 2.51 -11.28 6.26
C THR A 49 2.11 -9.81 6.27
N LEU A 50 0.97 -9.45 5.63
CA LEU A 50 0.49 -8.07 5.60
C LEU A 50 0.16 -7.52 6.99
N GLY A 51 -0.31 -8.38 7.92
CA GLY A 51 -0.59 -8.01 9.30
C GLY A 51 0.61 -8.06 10.25
N SER A 52 1.80 -8.44 9.76
CA SER A 52 2.99 -8.60 10.60
C SER A 52 3.70 -7.27 10.88
N ASP A 53 4.35 -7.18 12.05
CA ASP A 53 5.16 -6.02 12.40
C ASP A 53 6.40 -5.91 11.49
N GLU A 54 6.97 -7.05 11.07
CA GLU A 54 8.09 -7.08 10.13
C GLU A 54 7.73 -6.42 8.79
N PHE A 55 6.51 -6.64 8.29
CA PHE A 55 6.03 -5.98 7.08
C PHE A 55 5.81 -4.48 7.28
N ARG A 56 5.22 -4.08 8.41
CA ARG A 56 5.04 -2.66 8.75
C ARG A 56 6.38 -1.93 8.81
N GLU A 57 7.37 -2.49 9.49
CA GLU A 57 8.72 -1.94 9.58
C GLU A 57 9.44 -1.89 8.22
N ALA A 58 9.14 -2.83 7.32
CA ALA A 58 9.68 -2.81 5.97
C ALA A 58 9.07 -1.68 5.14
N LEU A 59 7.76 -1.41 5.30
CA LEU A 59 7.08 -0.32 4.61
C LEU A 59 7.54 1.06 5.09
N ASP A 60 7.79 1.25 6.39
CA ASP A 60 8.25 2.54 6.94
C ASP A 60 9.61 3.01 6.36
N ARG A 61 10.35 2.10 5.73
CA ARG A 61 11.62 2.39 5.03
C ARG A 61 11.40 2.83 3.57
N LEU A 62 10.19 2.70 3.04
CA LEU A 62 9.82 3.08 1.68
C LEU A 62 9.19 4.47 1.68
N PRO A 63 9.77 5.46 0.99
CA PRO A 63 9.20 6.79 0.99
C PRO A 63 7.83 6.86 0.32
N GLY A 64 6.86 7.46 1.01
CA GLY A 64 5.50 7.63 0.51
C GLY A 64 4.60 6.40 0.60
N ILE A 65 5.06 5.33 1.25
CA ILE A 65 4.24 4.15 1.52
C ILE A 65 4.22 3.93 3.03
N GLU A 66 3.05 3.63 3.55
CA GLU A 66 2.84 3.34 4.97
C GLU A 66 1.80 2.24 5.12
N ALA A 67 1.88 1.48 6.22
CA ALA A 67 0.82 0.56 6.59
C ALA A 67 -0.33 1.32 7.27
N ASP A 68 -1.56 1.13 6.80
CA ASP A 68 -2.75 1.59 7.51
C ASP A 68 -3.09 0.66 8.70
N GLU A 69 -3.89 1.15 9.65
CA GLU A 69 -4.25 0.41 10.87
C GLU A 69 -4.97 -0.93 10.59
N ARG A 70 -5.61 -1.06 9.42
CA ARG A 70 -6.34 -2.24 8.96
C ARG A 70 -5.54 -3.07 7.95
N THR A 71 -4.25 -2.78 7.76
CA THR A 71 -3.40 -3.58 6.86
C THR A 71 -3.38 -5.04 7.31
N GLY A 72 -3.69 -5.95 6.39
CA GLY A 72 -3.82 -7.39 6.69
C GLY A 72 -5.23 -7.83 7.10
N GLU A 73 -6.17 -6.91 7.30
CA GLU A 73 -7.56 -7.24 7.61
C GLU A 73 -8.39 -7.56 6.36
N VAL A 74 -9.34 -8.50 6.50
CA VAL A 74 -10.40 -8.70 5.51
C VAL A 74 -11.50 -7.67 5.77
N ILE A 75 -11.49 -6.58 5.01
CA ILE A 75 -12.41 -5.45 5.19
C ILE A 75 -13.80 -5.66 4.57
N HIS A 76 -13.93 -6.65 3.67
CA HIS A 76 -15.19 -7.00 3.00
C HIS A 76 -15.23 -8.51 2.70
N ASP A 77 -16.30 -9.19 3.14
CA ASP A 77 -16.61 -10.58 2.80
C ASP A 77 -18.09 -10.70 2.41
N PRO A 78 -18.43 -10.87 1.12
CA PRO A 78 -19.81 -10.89 0.65
C PRO A 78 -20.61 -12.10 1.15
N ARG A 79 -19.98 -13.10 1.79
CA ARG A 79 -20.68 -14.27 2.39
C ARG A 79 -21.20 -13.99 3.80
N ARG A 80 -20.72 -12.91 4.43
CA ARG A 80 -21.03 -12.54 5.82
C ARG A 80 -22.08 -11.41 5.91
N THR A 81 -22.65 -11.00 4.77
CA THR A 81 -23.64 -9.92 4.66
C THR A 81 -25.04 -10.49 4.46
#